data_AF-A0A5B0MBB5-F1
#
_entry.id   AF-A0A5B0MBB5-F1
#
_cell.length_a   1.000
_cell.length_b   1.000
_cell.length_c   1.000
_cell.angle_alpha   90.00
_cell.angle_beta   90.00
_cell.angle_gamma   90.00
#
_symmetry.space_group_name_H-M   'P 1'
#
loop_
_entity.id
_entity.type
_entity.pdbx_description
1 polymer ?
#
loop_
_entity_poly.entity_id
_entity_poly.type
_entity_poly.pdbx_seq_one_letter_code
_entity_poly.pdbx_strand_id
1 'polypeptide(L)'
;MALNSDSNHALAIKILNVIVFIFFFGSNVYSSLGGPSTGYYSQKETYITPAPETFWIWTVINFLFLGFVVFQFLEAGTKASIDVIGWRFAAIGVLQSIWIHLSAGHHYILAFIFSLIVASVVSHVYWDLVASSLRSKTELILVHLPFSLLHAYLVFLLVLSAFTAFGVDRADHKAGPITQALVIIALLLLASTGVGYTIHSDQGDVAGAIVIAIELVGVFTRQTDPESIHWVAFAAFIATLLAIIKAFYSSFRGGRIRLTDSERAPLIA
;
A
#
# COMPACT_ATOMS: atom_id res chain seq x y z
N MET A 1 -35.39 -3.92 19.47
CA MET A 1 -34.72 -2.61 19.33
C MET A 1 -33.24 -2.77 18.97
N ALA A 2 -32.48 -3.68 19.63
CA ALA A 2 -31.07 -3.95 19.32
C ALA A 2 -30.81 -4.47 17.88
N LEU A 3 -31.60 -5.44 17.38
CA LEU A 3 -31.43 -5.98 16.01
C LEU A 3 -31.57 -4.94 14.88
N ASN A 4 -32.41 -3.92 15.07
CA ASN A 4 -32.55 -2.82 14.11
C ASN A 4 -31.37 -1.83 14.18
N SER A 5 -30.75 -1.68 15.35
CA SER A 5 -29.59 -0.81 15.52
C SER A 5 -28.37 -1.35 14.78
N ASP A 6 -28.13 -2.66 14.88
CA ASP A 6 -26.98 -3.32 14.24
C ASP A 6 -27.12 -3.36 12.71
N SER A 7 -28.33 -3.61 12.22
CA SER A 7 -28.63 -3.56 10.78
C SER A 7 -28.47 -2.15 10.20
N ASN A 8 -28.99 -1.14 10.90
CA ASN A 8 -28.83 0.27 10.48
C ASN A 8 -27.36 0.72 10.52
N HIS A 9 -26.59 0.27 11.52
CA HIS A 9 -25.17 0.57 11.63
C HIS A 9 -24.37 -0.05 10.46
N ALA A 10 -24.61 -1.34 10.17
CA ALA A 10 -23.97 -2.02 9.06
C ALA A 10 -24.31 -1.36 7.72
N LEU A 11 -25.58 -0.98 7.51
CA LEU A 11 -26.00 -0.27 6.30
C LEU A 11 -25.32 1.10 6.18
N ALA A 12 -25.22 1.85 7.28
CA ALA A 12 -24.55 3.15 7.30
C ALA A 12 -23.07 3.04 6.91
N ILE A 13 -22.34 2.05 7.44
CA ILE A 13 -20.94 1.79 7.05
C ILE A 13 -20.85 1.45 5.56
N LYS A 14 -21.73 0.59 5.04
CA LYS A 14 -21.70 0.22 3.62
C LYS A 14 -21.93 1.41 2.70
N ILE A 15 -22.92 2.24 3.01
CA ILE A 15 -23.22 3.46 2.26
C ILE A 15 -22.04 4.44 2.35
N LEU A 16 -21.47 4.63 3.54
CA LEU A 16 -20.31 5.48 3.73
C LEU A 16 -19.10 4.99 2.91
N ASN A 17 -18.85 3.68 2.87
CA ASN A 17 -17.80 3.08 2.07
C ASN A 17 -18.01 3.35 0.57
N VAL A 18 -19.25 3.26 0.07
CA VAL A 18 -19.58 3.60 -1.32
C VAL A 18 -19.31 5.08 -1.61
N ILE A 19 -19.79 5.97 -0.73
CA ILE A 19 -19.61 7.42 -0.89
C ILE A 19 -18.13 7.77 -0.90
N VAL A 20 -17.39 7.32 0.12
CA VAL A 20 -15.96 7.58 0.21
C VAL A 20 -15.24 6.99 -0.99
N PHE A 21 -15.55 5.75 -1.38
CA PHE A 21 -14.98 5.16 -2.58
C PHE A 21 -15.19 6.05 -3.80
N ILE A 22 -16.40 6.51 -4.11
CA ILE A 22 -16.65 7.34 -5.30
C ILE A 22 -15.81 8.64 -5.28
N PHE A 23 -15.82 9.38 -4.17
CA PHE A 23 -15.11 10.66 -4.08
C PHE A 23 -13.59 10.48 -4.05
N PHE A 24 -13.12 9.49 -3.29
CA PHE A 24 -11.70 9.22 -3.11
C PHE A 24 -11.07 8.52 -4.33
N PHE A 25 -11.75 7.53 -4.90
CA PHE A 25 -11.36 6.91 -6.16
C PHE A 25 -11.30 7.96 -7.26
N GLY A 26 -12.32 8.83 -7.34
CA GLY A 26 -12.36 9.93 -8.29
C GLY A 26 -11.13 10.84 -8.19
N SER A 27 -10.72 11.23 -6.98
CA SER A 27 -9.56 12.10 -6.77
C SER A 27 -8.22 11.42 -7.08
N ASN A 28 -8.06 10.14 -6.76
CA ASN A 28 -6.86 9.37 -7.10
C ASN A 28 -6.76 9.14 -8.60
N VAL A 29 -7.84 8.70 -9.25
CA VAL A 29 -7.87 8.51 -10.71
C VAL A 29 -7.60 9.82 -11.43
N TYR A 30 -8.20 10.93 -10.98
CA TYR A 30 -7.90 12.25 -11.52
C TYR A 30 -6.43 12.63 -11.35
N SER A 31 -5.84 12.31 -10.19
CA SER A 31 -4.44 12.63 -9.89
C SER A 31 -3.43 11.74 -10.65
N SER A 32 -3.80 10.49 -10.96
CA SER A 32 -2.95 9.54 -11.71
C SER A 32 -3.08 9.69 -13.23
N LEU A 33 -4.27 10.00 -13.74
CA LEU A 33 -4.54 10.23 -15.17
C LEU A 33 -4.34 11.69 -15.59
N GLY A 34 -4.22 12.60 -14.63
CA GLY A 34 -3.99 14.00 -14.88
C GLY A 34 -2.63 14.26 -15.55
N GLY A 35 -2.51 15.40 -16.22
CA GLY A 35 -1.28 15.81 -16.91
C GLY A 35 -0.16 16.26 -15.95
N PRO A 36 1.00 16.68 -16.50
CA PRO A 36 2.19 17.07 -15.74
C PRO A 36 1.98 18.12 -14.64
N SER A 37 0.90 18.90 -14.73
CA SER A 37 0.55 19.96 -13.79
C SER A 37 -0.43 19.52 -12.69
N THR A 38 -0.64 18.23 -12.48
CA THR A 38 -1.68 17.74 -11.56
C THR A 38 -1.23 16.59 -10.66
N GLY A 39 -1.79 16.53 -9.45
CA GLY A 39 -1.77 15.35 -8.59
C GLY A 39 -0.36 14.90 -8.17
N TYR A 40 0.01 13.70 -8.59
CA TYR A 40 1.31 13.10 -8.28
C TYR A 40 2.46 13.70 -9.09
N TYR A 41 2.18 14.32 -10.24
CA TYR A 41 3.20 14.86 -11.15
C TYR A 41 3.63 16.28 -10.83
N SER A 42 2.83 17.04 -10.08
CA SER A 42 3.12 18.42 -9.72
C SER A 42 3.91 18.58 -8.43
N GLN A 43 4.38 17.48 -7.83
CA GLN A 43 5.09 17.51 -6.56
C GLN A 43 6.59 17.75 -6.74
N LYS A 44 7.23 18.28 -5.69
CA LYS A 44 8.68 18.40 -5.61
C LYS A 44 9.36 17.07 -5.93
N GLU A 45 10.26 17.10 -6.89
CA GLU A 45 11.03 15.94 -7.28
C GLU A 45 12.20 15.76 -6.32
N THR A 46 12.36 14.55 -5.79
CA THR A 46 13.45 14.19 -4.89
C THR A 46 14.21 12.99 -5.48
N TYR A 47 15.35 12.66 -4.88
CA TYR A 47 16.16 11.53 -5.31
C TYR A 47 15.55 10.15 -4.98
N ILE A 48 14.37 10.08 -4.35
CA ILE A 48 13.59 8.85 -4.19
C ILE A 48 12.30 8.86 -5.04
N THR A 49 12.01 9.94 -5.75
CA THR A 49 10.83 10.02 -6.61
C THR A 49 10.92 8.96 -7.71
N PRO A 50 9.92 8.06 -7.84
CA PRO A 50 9.96 7.00 -8.84
C PRO A 50 9.55 7.55 -10.21
N ALA A 51 9.70 6.71 -11.23
CA ALA A 51 9.23 7.04 -12.56
C ALA A 51 7.68 7.18 -12.58
N PRO A 52 7.13 8.16 -13.32
CA PRO A 52 5.69 8.40 -13.49
C PRO A 52 4.82 7.16 -13.67
N GLU A 53 5.33 6.15 -14.36
CA GLU A 53 4.58 4.96 -14.74
C GLU A 53 4.27 4.05 -13.54
N THR A 54 4.99 4.17 -12.41
CA THR A 54 4.68 3.35 -11.22
C THR A 54 3.37 3.77 -10.57
N PHE A 55 2.94 5.04 -10.73
CA PHE A 55 1.69 5.54 -10.18
C PHE A 55 0.44 4.84 -10.73
N TRP A 56 0.54 4.09 -11.84
CA TRP A 56 -0.55 3.24 -12.34
C TRP A 56 -0.98 2.13 -11.38
N ILE A 57 -0.16 1.80 -10.37
CA ILE A 57 -0.56 0.88 -9.30
C ILE A 57 -1.83 1.35 -8.58
N TRP A 58 -2.04 2.66 -8.49
CA TRP A 58 -3.28 3.21 -7.95
C TRP A 58 -4.50 2.73 -8.72
N THR A 59 -4.46 2.66 -10.05
CA THR A 59 -5.57 2.15 -10.86
C THR A 59 -5.91 0.70 -10.51
N VAL A 60 -4.88 -0.14 -10.30
CA VAL A 60 -5.06 -1.55 -9.90
C VAL A 60 -5.70 -1.65 -8.52
N ILE A 61 -5.17 -0.92 -7.53
CA ILE A 61 -5.70 -0.87 -6.16
C ILE A 61 -7.16 -0.41 -6.17
N ASN A 62 -7.44 0.66 -6.91
CA ASN A 62 -8.75 1.26 -7.04
C ASN A 62 -9.76 0.29 -7.70
N PHE A 63 -9.36 -0.43 -8.76
CA PHE A 63 -10.20 -1.45 -9.38
C PHE A 63 -10.53 -2.60 -8.42
N LEU A 64 -9.57 -3.04 -7.61
CA LEU A 64 -9.82 -4.07 -6.59
C LEU A 64 -10.75 -3.54 -5.47
N PHE A 65 -10.61 -2.27 -5.08
CA PHE A 65 -11.53 -1.65 -4.12
C PHE A 65 -12.95 -1.47 -4.68
N LEU A 66 -13.13 -1.32 -5.99
CA LEU A 66 -14.48 -1.41 -6.59
C LEU A 66 -15.08 -2.79 -6.30
N GLY A 67 -14.29 -3.84 -6.50
CA GLY A 67 -14.66 -5.21 -6.16
C GLY A 67 -15.03 -5.38 -4.68
N PHE A 68 -14.21 -4.83 -3.77
CA PHE A 68 -14.50 -4.79 -2.33
C PHE A 68 -15.84 -4.11 -2.01
N VAL A 69 -16.06 -2.93 -2.61
CA VAL A 69 -17.26 -2.09 -2.36
C VAL A 69 -18.53 -2.75 -2.88
N VAL A 70 -18.45 -3.56 -3.93
CA VAL A 70 -19.58 -4.40 -4.37
C VAL A 70 -19.71 -5.62 -3.46
N PHE A 71 -18.61 -6.27 -3.11
CA PHE A 71 -18.57 -7.48 -2.30
C PHE A 71 -19.16 -7.30 -0.89
N GLN A 72 -19.01 -6.12 -0.27
CA GLN A 72 -19.55 -5.84 1.07
C GLN A 72 -21.08 -5.99 1.20
N PHE A 73 -21.81 -6.01 0.07
CA PHE A 73 -23.27 -6.23 0.06
C PHE A 73 -23.66 -7.71 0.12
N LEU A 74 -22.72 -8.64 -0.08
CA LEU A 74 -22.92 -10.06 0.13
C LEU A 74 -22.72 -10.43 1.61
N GLU A 75 -23.27 -11.57 2.05
CA GLU A 75 -23.12 -12.04 3.44
C GLU A 75 -21.65 -12.23 3.82
N ALA A 76 -20.86 -12.89 2.96
CA ALA A 76 -19.43 -13.09 3.17
C ALA A 76 -18.65 -11.76 3.26
N GLY A 77 -18.98 -10.79 2.41
CA GLY A 77 -18.34 -9.47 2.42
C GLY A 77 -18.80 -8.58 3.58
N THR A 78 -19.99 -8.81 4.13
CA THR A 78 -20.50 -8.05 5.26
C THR A 78 -19.64 -8.27 6.50
N LYS A 79 -19.31 -9.53 6.81
CA LYS A 79 -18.43 -9.87 7.94
C LYS A 79 -17.07 -9.17 7.82
N ALA A 80 -16.46 -9.22 6.64
CA ALA A 80 -15.18 -8.55 6.39
C ALA A 80 -15.29 -7.02 6.50
N SER A 81 -16.29 -6.42 5.87
CA SER A 81 -16.44 -4.98 5.81
C SER A 81 -16.86 -4.34 7.12
N ILE A 82 -17.69 -5.01 7.92
CA ILE A 82 -18.24 -4.44 9.17
C ILE A 82 -17.37 -4.81 10.36
N ASP A 83 -17.09 -6.11 10.54
CA ASP A 83 -16.46 -6.60 11.77
C ASP A 83 -14.95 -6.40 11.74
N VAL A 84 -14.32 -6.57 10.57
CA VAL A 84 -12.86 -6.47 10.44
C VAL A 84 -12.43 -5.08 10.00
N ILE A 85 -13.09 -4.45 9.04
CA ILE A 85 -12.64 -3.15 8.51
C ILE A 85 -13.37 -1.99 9.20
N GLY A 86 -14.69 -2.04 9.26
CA GLY A 86 -15.53 -1.01 9.86
C GLY A 86 -15.39 0.36 9.18
N TRP A 87 -15.44 1.43 9.98
CA TRP A 87 -15.33 2.82 9.51
C TRP A 87 -13.94 3.19 8.96
N ARG A 88 -12.93 2.33 9.14
CA ARG A 88 -11.54 2.63 8.80
C ARG A 88 -11.33 2.80 7.31
N PHE A 89 -12.07 2.08 6.46
CA PHE A 89 -12.02 2.30 5.01
C PHE A 89 -12.45 3.72 4.64
N ALA A 90 -13.52 4.22 5.25
CA ALA A 90 -13.97 5.59 5.07
C ALA A 90 -12.91 6.60 5.55
N ALA A 91 -12.30 6.36 6.72
CA ALA A 91 -11.24 7.21 7.24
C ALA A 91 -10.01 7.25 6.33
N ILE A 92 -9.58 6.10 5.80
CA ILE A 92 -8.47 6.02 4.85
C ILE A 92 -8.73 6.92 3.64
N GLY A 93 -9.91 6.85 3.02
CA GLY A 93 -10.23 7.66 1.86
C GLY A 93 -10.28 9.17 2.16
N VAL A 94 -10.78 9.56 3.33
CA VAL A 94 -10.78 10.98 3.76
C VAL A 94 -9.35 11.47 4.02
N LEU A 95 -8.58 10.73 4.84
CA LEU A 95 -7.21 11.10 5.21
C LEU A 95 -6.29 11.18 3.98
N GLN A 96 -6.43 10.23 3.05
CA GLN A 96 -5.64 10.23 1.83
C GLN A 96 -6.06 11.35 0.87
N SER A 97 -7.35 11.72 0.81
CA SER A 97 -7.79 12.91 0.06
C SER A 97 -7.14 14.19 0.59
N ILE A 98 -7.07 14.32 1.93
CA ILE A 98 -6.40 15.46 2.57
C ILE A 98 -4.90 15.43 2.24
N TRP A 99 -4.26 14.26 2.29
CA TRP A 99 -2.86 14.11 1.88
C TRP A 99 -2.63 14.59 0.43
N ILE A 100 -3.42 14.13 -0.55
CA ILE A 100 -3.28 14.54 -1.96
C ILE A 100 -3.41 16.06 -2.08
N HIS A 101 -4.43 16.65 -1.43
CA HIS A 101 -4.68 18.08 -1.49
C HIS A 101 -3.52 18.90 -0.91
N LEU A 102 -2.99 18.50 0.25
CA LEU A 102 -1.84 19.15 0.88
C LEU A 102 -0.57 19.03 0.01
N SER A 103 -0.34 17.86 -0.56
CA SER A 103 0.83 17.63 -1.42
C SER A 103 0.75 18.45 -2.71
N ALA A 104 -0.42 18.50 -3.35
CA ALA A 104 -0.65 19.32 -4.54
C ALA A 104 -0.56 20.83 -4.23
N GLY A 105 -0.93 21.26 -3.02
CA GLY A 105 -0.75 22.62 -2.52
C GLY A 105 0.66 22.93 -2.00
N HIS A 106 1.63 22.02 -2.17
CA HIS A 106 3.01 22.16 -1.69
C HIS A 106 3.17 22.30 -0.17
N HIS A 107 2.17 21.90 0.62
CA HIS A 107 2.22 21.88 2.08
C HIS A 107 2.88 20.60 2.61
N TYR A 108 4.14 20.36 2.21
CA TYR A 108 4.78 19.05 2.34
C TYR A 108 4.95 18.53 3.76
N ILE A 109 5.18 19.38 4.76
CA ILE A 109 5.29 18.95 6.17
C ILE A 109 3.94 18.43 6.67
N LEU A 110 2.85 19.13 6.36
CA LEU A 110 1.49 18.69 6.72
C LEU A 110 1.12 17.42 5.94
N ALA A 111 1.46 17.36 4.65
CA ALA A 111 1.28 16.14 3.87
C ALA A 111 2.03 14.96 4.50
N PHE A 112 3.28 15.13 4.93
CA PHE A 112 4.01 14.07 5.62
C PHE A 112 3.32 13.61 6.91
N ILE A 113 2.79 14.53 7.73
CA ILE A 113 2.01 14.17 8.92
C ILE A 113 0.78 13.33 8.54
N PHE A 114 0.02 13.74 7.52
CA PHE A 114 -1.13 12.95 7.06
C PHE A 114 -0.73 11.60 6.46
N SER A 115 0.46 11.50 5.82
CA SER A 115 0.99 10.23 5.32
C SER A 115 1.28 9.24 6.45
N LEU A 116 1.74 9.72 7.62
CA LEU A 116 1.92 8.89 8.82
C LEU A 116 0.58 8.38 9.35
N ILE A 117 -0.42 9.27 9.43
CA ILE A 117 -1.75 8.92 9.96
C ILE A 117 -2.43 7.88 9.05
N VAL A 118 -2.45 8.11 7.74
CA VAL A 118 -3.08 7.17 6.80
C VAL A 118 -2.33 5.84 6.74
N ALA A 119 -0.99 5.84 6.74
CA ALA A 119 -0.21 4.62 6.80
C ALA A 119 -0.53 3.82 8.08
N SER A 120 -0.62 4.49 9.23
CA SER A 120 -1.00 3.85 10.50
C SER A 120 -2.39 3.21 10.46
N VAL A 121 -3.41 3.92 9.93
CA VAL A 121 -4.76 3.37 9.83
C VAL A 121 -4.80 2.16 8.88
N VAL A 122 -4.11 2.23 7.74
CA VAL A 122 -4.02 1.10 6.81
C VAL A 122 -3.25 -0.07 7.41
N SER A 123 -2.15 0.17 8.13
CA SER A 123 -1.42 -0.90 8.86
C SER A 123 -2.33 -1.61 9.85
N HIS A 124 -3.16 -0.88 10.59
CA HIS A 124 -4.13 -1.50 11.49
C HIS A 124 -5.13 -2.39 10.74
N VAL A 125 -5.69 -1.92 9.62
CA VAL A 125 -6.60 -2.74 8.82
C VAL A 125 -5.89 -3.96 8.23
N TYR A 126 -4.66 -3.79 7.74
CA TYR A 126 -3.85 -4.87 7.20
C TYR A 126 -3.60 -5.97 8.24
N TRP A 127 -3.16 -5.62 9.44
CA TRP A 127 -2.88 -6.61 10.49
C TRP A 127 -4.15 -7.27 11.04
N ASP A 128 -5.26 -6.54 11.14
CA ASP A 128 -6.55 -7.12 11.51
C ASP A 128 -7.04 -8.11 10.45
N LEU A 129 -6.85 -7.80 9.16
CA LEU A 129 -7.16 -8.73 8.08
C LEU A 129 -6.28 -9.99 8.16
N VAL A 130 -4.97 -9.84 8.35
CA VAL A 130 -4.04 -10.97 8.53
C VAL A 130 -4.48 -11.86 9.70
N ALA A 131 -4.84 -11.26 10.83
CA ALA A 131 -5.31 -11.96 12.04
C ALA A 131 -6.73 -12.54 11.91
N SER A 132 -7.53 -12.06 10.96
CA SER A 132 -8.92 -12.52 10.76
C SER A 132 -8.99 -13.97 10.28
N SER A 133 -10.17 -14.58 10.38
CA SER A 133 -10.47 -15.92 9.85
C SER A 133 -10.90 -15.93 8.37
N LEU A 134 -10.83 -14.79 7.67
CA LEU A 134 -11.23 -14.66 6.27
C LEU A 134 -10.23 -15.39 5.38
N ARG A 135 -10.66 -16.47 4.71
CA ARG A 135 -9.75 -17.38 3.98
C ARG A 135 -10.33 -17.92 2.67
N SER A 136 -11.56 -17.54 2.30
CA SER A 136 -12.09 -17.91 0.99
C SER A 136 -11.31 -17.21 -0.12
N LYS A 137 -11.24 -17.81 -1.31
CA LYS A 137 -10.55 -17.21 -2.47
C LYS A 137 -11.11 -15.81 -2.79
N THR A 138 -12.41 -15.65 -2.66
CA THR A 138 -13.09 -14.37 -2.90
C THR A 138 -12.69 -13.32 -1.87
N GLU A 139 -12.61 -13.65 -0.58
CA GLU A 139 -12.12 -12.72 0.45
C GLU A 139 -10.64 -12.38 0.24
N LEU A 140 -9.81 -13.35 -0.14
CA LEU A 140 -8.39 -13.10 -0.41
C LEU A 140 -8.22 -12.09 -1.57
N ILE A 141 -9.00 -12.22 -2.64
CA ILE A 141 -8.90 -11.34 -3.82
C ILE A 141 -9.61 -10.01 -3.61
N LEU A 142 -10.82 -9.99 -3.05
CA LEU A 142 -11.64 -8.78 -2.96
C LEU A 142 -11.49 -8.03 -1.64
N VAL A 143 -10.82 -8.61 -0.64
CA VAL A 143 -10.59 -7.95 0.66
C VAL A 143 -9.09 -7.88 0.95
N HIS A 144 -8.38 -9.00 1.07
CA HIS A 144 -6.97 -8.94 1.47
C HIS A 144 -6.06 -8.27 0.45
N LEU A 145 -6.18 -8.66 -0.83
CA LEU A 145 -5.32 -8.17 -1.89
C LEU A 145 -5.32 -6.64 -2.03
N PRO A 146 -6.46 -5.92 -2.11
CA PRO A 146 -6.42 -4.46 -2.22
C PRO A 146 -5.75 -3.78 -1.01
N PHE A 147 -6.01 -4.27 0.22
CA PHE A 147 -5.39 -3.70 1.42
C PHE A 147 -3.91 -4.04 1.55
N SER A 148 -3.47 -5.20 1.09
CA SER A 148 -2.06 -5.57 0.98
C SER A 148 -1.31 -4.63 0.03
N LEU A 149 -1.83 -4.46 -1.18
CA LEU A 149 -1.24 -3.55 -2.17
C LEU A 149 -1.21 -2.11 -1.66
N LEU A 150 -2.30 -1.64 -1.05
CA LEU A 150 -2.39 -0.31 -0.46
C LEU A 150 -1.39 -0.12 0.69
N HIS A 151 -1.27 -1.10 1.59
CA HIS A 151 -0.36 -1.02 2.72
C HIS A 151 1.10 -0.92 2.26
N ALA A 152 1.53 -1.76 1.31
CA ALA A 152 2.86 -1.68 0.74
C ALA A 152 3.12 -0.36 0.02
N TYR A 153 2.14 0.12 -0.76
CA TYR A 153 2.24 1.40 -1.42
C TYR A 153 2.38 2.56 -0.42
N LEU A 154 1.61 2.56 0.67
CA LEU A 154 1.68 3.61 1.69
C LEU A 154 2.98 3.59 2.49
N VAL A 155 3.63 2.43 2.65
CA VAL A 155 4.99 2.38 3.20
C VAL A 155 5.96 3.13 2.28
N PHE A 156 5.90 2.87 0.97
CA PHE A 156 6.70 3.65 0.02
C PHE A 156 6.33 5.14 0.04
N LEU A 157 5.04 5.46 0.02
CA LEU A 157 4.53 6.83 0.01
C LEU A 157 4.97 7.61 1.26
N LEU A 158 5.03 6.95 2.41
CA LEU A 158 5.51 7.55 3.65
C LEU A 158 6.99 7.96 3.52
N VAL A 159 7.82 7.09 2.97
CA VAL A 159 9.23 7.40 2.71
C VAL A 159 9.34 8.54 1.69
N LEU A 160 8.62 8.46 0.57
CA LEU A 160 8.56 9.52 -0.43
C LEU A 160 8.15 10.86 0.20
N SER A 161 7.07 10.88 0.99
CA SER A 161 6.55 12.08 1.66
C SER A 161 7.58 12.67 2.62
N ALA A 162 8.38 11.86 3.32
CA ALA A 162 9.47 12.33 4.18
C ALA A 162 10.54 13.07 3.37
N PHE A 163 10.96 12.52 2.23
CA PHE A 163 11.91 13.19 1.34
C PHE A 163 11.31 14.43 0.68
N THR A 164 10.03 14.42 0.32
CA THR A 164 9.36 15.61 -0.22
C THR A 164 9.35 16.73 0.82
N ALA A 165 9.04 16.41 2.08
CA ALA A 165 8.99 17.37 3.19
C ALA A 165 10.36 17.92 3.60
N PHE A 166 11.37 17.06 3.73
CA PHE A 166 12.64 17.41 4.38
C PHE A 166 13.87 17.28 3.48
N GLY A 167 13.75 16.60 2.34
CA GLY A 167 14.83 16.43 1.36
C GLY A 167 15.06 17.67 0.52
N VAL A 168 16.01 17.59 -0.40
CA VAL A 168 16.29 18.63 -1.40
C VAL A 168 15.45 18.43 -2.65
N ASP A 169 15.12 19.52 -3.35
CA ASP A 169 14.53 19.44 -4.69
C ASP A 169 15.62 19.10 -5.70
N ARG A 170 15.40 18.05 -6.49
CA ARG A 170 16.34 17.59 -7.52
C ARG A 170 16.49 18.61 -8.65
N ALA A 171 15.46 19.40 -8.95
CA ALA A 171 15.51 20.39 -10.01
C ALA A 171 16.53 21.49 -9.72
N ASP A 172 16.65 21.87 -8.45
CA ASP A 172 17.46 23.02 -8.03
C ASP A 172 18.77 22.61 -7.35
N HIS A 173 18.86 21.41 -6.77
CA HIS A 173 19.98 21.01 -5.92
C HIS A 173 20.52 19.60 -6.24
N LYS A 174 21.84 19.51 -6.42
CA LYS A 174 22.55 18.23 -6.54
C LYS A 174 22.59 17.49 -5.20
N ALA A 175 22.51 16.16 -5.24
CA ALA A 175 22.59 15.31 -4.06
C ALA A 175 24.01 15.36 -3.45
N GLY A 176 24.14 16.00 -2.28
CA GLY A 176 25.34 15.90 -1.46
C GLY A 176 25.48 14.52 -0.79
N PRO A 177 26.63 14.22 -0.16
CA PRO A 177 26.90 12.90 0.43
C PRO A 177 25.86 12.45 1.46
N ILE A 178 25.34 13.37 2.28
CA ILE A 178 24.31 13.06 3.29
C ILE A 178 22.99 12.69 2.62
N THR A 179 22.55 13.45 1.61
CA THR A 179 21.35 13.14 0.83
C THR A 179 21.47 11.75 0.19
N GLN A 180 22.62 11.45 -0.43
CA GLN A 180 22.85 10.13 -1.02
C GLN A 180 22.78 9.01 0.02
N ALA A 181 23.44 9.18 1.17
CA ALA A 181 23.41 8.20 2.25
C ALA A 181 21.98 7.95 2.77
N LEU A 182 21.20 9.00 3.00
CA LEU A 182 19.81 8.88 3.46
C LEU A 182 18.91 8.18 2.44
N VAL A 183 19.04 8.51 1.15
CA VAL A 183 18.26 7.84 0.09
C VAL A 183 18.66 6.37 -0.02
N ILE A 184 19.95 6.04 0.02
CA ILE A 184 20.44 4.67 0.00
C ILE A 184 19.88 3.87 1.18
N ILE A 185 19.94 4.43 2.40
CA ILE A 185 19.34 3.79 3.58
C ILE A 185 17.85 3.55 3.37
N ALA A 186 17.12 4.54 2.85
CA ALA A 186 15.70 4.42 2.58
C ALA A 186 15.37 3.32 1.56
N LEU A 187 16.14 3.21 0.48
CA LEU A 187 15.99 2.15 -0.53
C LEU A 187 16.26 0.76 0.05
N LEU A 188 17.28 0.62 0.89
CA LEU A 188 17.60 -0.63 1.57
C LEU A 188 16.52 -1.01 2.60
N LEU A 189 15.94 -0.04 3.31
CA LEU A 189 14.81 -0.26 4.20
C LEU A 189 13.58 -0.72 3.41
N LEU A 190 13.25 -0.04 2.31
CA LEU A 190 12.15 -0.45 1.43
C LEU A 190 12.35 -1.86 0.88
N ALA A 191 13.54 -2.19 0.38
CA ALA A 191 13.86 -3.54 -0.08
C ALA A 191 13.71 -4.57 1.05
N SER A 192 14.19 -4.25 2.24
CA SER A 192 14.04 -5.10 3.43
C SER A 192 12.57 -5.31 3.81
N THR A 193 11.73 -4.27 3.72
CA THR A 193 10.28 -4.40 3.89
C THR A 193 9.66 -5.28 2.81
N GLY A 194 10.04 -5.10 1.55
CA GLY A 194 9.61 -5.95 0.43
C GLY A 194 9.95 -7.43 0.67
N VAL A 195 11.17 -7.72 1.11
CA VAL A 195 11.57 -9.06 1.54
C VAL A 195 10.75 -9.53 2.75
N GLY A 196 10.54 -8.66 3.74
CA GLY A 196 9.73 -8.93 4.93
C GLY A 196 8.31 -9.38 4.61
N TYR A 197 7.65 -8.74 3.64
CA TYR A 197 6.33 -9.14 3.14
C TYR A 197 6.32 -10.61 2.67
N THR A 198 7.39 -11.06 2.01
CA THR A 198 7.47 -12.46 1.52
C THR A 198 7.67 -13.50 2.62
N ILE A 199 8.05 -13.10 3.83
CA ILE A 199 8.44 -14.02 4.93
C ILE A 199 7.45 -14.00 6.10
N HIS A 200 6.78 -12.87 6.37
CA HIS A 200 6.05 -12.64 7.63
C HIS A 200 4.71 -13.36 7.78
N SER A 201 4.17 -13.98 6.73
CA SER A 201 2.92 -14.75 6.83
C SER A 201 3.16 -16.19 6.38
N ASP A 202 2.35 -17.14 6.88
CA ASP A 202 2.39 -18.57 6.51
C ASP A 202 2.30 -18.81 4.98
N GLN A 203 1.89 -17.78 4.22
CA GLN A 203 1.76 -17.79 2.76
C GLN A 203 2.68 -16.78 2.04
N GLY A 204 3.31 -15.85 2.77
CA GLY A 204 3.98 -14.66 2.22
C GLY A 204 3.00 -13.68 1.56
N ASP A 205 3.08 -12.39 1.90
CA ASP A 205 2.37 -11.35 1.15
C ASP A 205 3.16 -10.94 -0.10
N VAL A 206 3.03 -11.77 -1.13
CA VAL A 206 3.70 -11.53 -2.40
C VAL A 206 3.17 -10.28 -3.11
N ALA A 207 1.90 -9.94 -2.91
CA ALA A 207 1.30 -8.77 -3.55
C ALA A 207 1.93 -7.47 -3.05
N GLY A 208 2.06 -7.33 -1.72
CA GLY A 208 2.75 -6.19 -1.12
C GLY A 208 4.21 -6.09 -1.56
N ALA A 209 4.92 -7.23 -1.64
CA ALA A 209 6.30 -7.26 -2.13
C ALA A 209 6.44 -6.80 -3.59
N ILE A 210 5.48 -7.16 -4.46
CA ILE A 210 5.45 -6.73 -5.87
C ILE A 210 5.32 -5.21 -5.97
N VAL A 211 4.49 -4.57 -5.13
CA VAL A 211 4.36 -3.10 -5.12
C VAL A 211 5.70 -2.44 -4.78
N ILE A 212 6.37 -2.91 -3.73
CA ILE A 212 7.70 -2.39 -3.36
C ILE A 212 8.70 -2.59 -4.52
N ALA A 213 8.69 -3.73 -5.18
CA ALA A 213 9.57 -3.98 -6.32
C ALA A 213 9.28 -3.03 -7.49
N ILE A 214 8.01 -2.75 -7.81
CA ILE A 214 7.59 -1.78 -8.83
C ILE A 214 8.13 -0.39 -8.48
N GLU A 215 8.00 0.06 -7.24
CA GLU A 215 8.50 1.37 -6.84
C GLU A 215 10.03 1.45 -6.89
N LEU A 216 10.74 0.39 -6.47
CA LEU A 216 12.20 0.35 -6.53
C LEU A 216 12.72 0.41 -7.98
N VAL A 217 12.10 -0.32 -8.92
CA VAL A 217 12.48 -0.21 -10.35
C VAL A 217 12.06 1.15 -10.92
N GLY A 218 10.98 1.75 -10.41
CA GLY A 218 10.62 3.14 -10.70
C GLY A 218 11.71 4.14 -10.29
N VAL A 219 12.27 3.99 -9.09
CA VAL A 219 13.39 4.84 -8.65
C VAL A 219 14.61 4.60 -9.54
N PHE A 220 14.96 3.35 -9.82
CA PHE A 220 16.07 3.02 -10.74
C PHE A 220 15.93 3.69 -12.11
N THR A 221 14.74 3.58 -12.72
CA THR A 221 14.47 4.13 -14.05
C THR A 221 14.48 5.66 -14.07
N ARG A 222 14.04 6.32 -12.98
CA ARG A 222 13.98 7.79 -12.89
C ARG A 222 15.30 8.44 -12.46
N GLN A 223 16.06 7.79 -11.59
CA GLN A 223 17.25 8.36 -10.95
C GLN A 223 18.50 7.87 -11.68
N THR A 224 19.05 8.68 -12.59
CA THR A 224 20.27 8.37 -13.36
C THR A 224 21.52 9.09 -12.83
N ASP A 225 21.34 10.16 -12.06
CA ASP A 225 22.41 10.91 -11.38
C ASP A 225 21.88 11.29 -9.98
N PRO A 226 22.60 10.95 -8.90
CA PRO A 226 23.88 10.24 -8.84
C PRO A 226 23.80 8.73 -9.11
N GLU A 227 24.84 8.18 -9.73
CA GLU A 227 24.96 6.75 -10.07
C GLU A 227 24.84 5.83 -8.85
N SER A 228 25.25 6.29 -7.67
CA SER A 228 25.12 5.54 -6.42
C SER A 228 23.67 5.19 -6.09
N ILE A 229 22.75 6.15 -6.24
CA ILE A 229 21.32 5.94 -6.01
C ILE A 229 20.72 5.06 -7.10
N HIS A 230 21.12 5.28 -8.36
CA HIS A 230 20.70 4.48 -9.51
C HIS A 230 20.97 2.98 -9.27
N TRP A 231 22.24 2.62 -9.02
CA TRP A 231 22.64 1.22 -8.89
C TRP A 231 22.18 0.58 -7.58
N VAL A 232 22.07 1.33 -6.49
CA VAL A 232 21.48 0.83 -5.24
C VAL A 232 19.99 0.52 -5.42
N ALA A 233 19.23 1.38 -6.11
CA ALA A 233 17.83 1.11 -6.41
C ALA A 233 17.67 -0.16 -7.25
N PHE A 234 18.54 -0.39 -8.23
CA PHE A 234 18.56 -1.63 -9.01
C PHE A 234 18.87 -2.85 -8.14
N ALA A 235 19.92 -2.80 -7.31
CA ALA A 235 20.28 -3.90 -6.43
C ALA A 235 19.16 -4.23 -5.43
N ALA A 236 18.53 -3.19 -4.87
CA ALA A 236 17.35 -3.28 -4.00
C ALA A 236 16.19 -3.98 -4.72
N PHE A 237 15.87 -3.55 -5.95
CA PHE A 237 14.85 -4.20 -6.79
C PHE A 237 15.16 -5.68 -7.02
N ILE A 238 16.39 -6.03 -7.41
CA ILE A 238 16.79 -7.43 -7.65
C ILE A 238 16.68 -8.26 -6.37
N ALA A 239 17.09 -7.74 -5.22
CA ALA A 239 16.96 -8.44 -3.94
C ALA A 239 15.49 -8.75 -3.61
N THR A 240 14.59 -7.77 -3.77
CA THR A 240 13.16 -7.96 -3.56
C THR A 240 12.56 -8.94 -4.58
N LEU A 241 12.96 -8.86 -5.85
CA LEU A 241 12.51 -9.77 -6.91
C LEU A 241 12.91 -11.23 -6.62
N LEU A 242 14.15 -11.46 -6.19
CA LEU A 242 14.62 -12.80 -5.81
C LEU A 242 13.82 -13.36 -4.62
N ALA A 243 13.46 -12.52 -3.65
CA ALA A 243 12.60 -12.92 -2.54
C ALA A 243 11.19 -13.30 -3.01
N ILE A 244 10.61 -12.53 -3.94
CA ILE A 244 9.32 -12.85 -4.58
C ILE A 244 9.38 -14.19 -5.31
N ILE A 245 10.40 -14.41 -6.14
CA ILE A 245 10.60 -15.66 -6.88
C ILE A 245 10.75 -16.85 -5.91
N LYS A 246 11.54 -16.68 -4.84
CA LYS A 246 11.70 -17.69 -3.81
C LYS A 246 10.37 -18.04 -3.16
N ALA A 247 9.56 -17.05 -2.79
CA ALA A 247 8.25 -17.25 -2.15
C ALA A 247 7.28 -18.01 -3.07
N PHE A 248 7.22 -17.65 -4.36
CA PHE A 248 6.46 -18.41 -5.35
C PHE A 248 6.95 -19.85 -5.44
N TYR A 249 8.26 -20.05 -5.55
CA TYR A 249 8.85 -21.37 -5.71
C TYR A 249 8.60 -22.29 -4.51
N SER A 250 8.73 -21.77 -3.28
CA SER A 250 8.39 -22.51 -2.07
C SER A 250 6.91 -22.89 -2.04
N SER A 251 6.03 -22.02 -2.52
CA SER A 251 4.59 -22.31 -2.63
C SER A 251 4.31 -23.45 -3.61
N PHE A 252 5.02 -23.51 -4.74
CA PHE A 252 4.89 -24.59 -5.74
C PHE A 252 5.51 -25.93 -5.31
N ARG A 253 6.72 -25.94 -4.73
CA ARG A 253 7.42 -27.18 -4.31
C ARG A 253 6.86 -27.79 -3.03
N GLY A 254 6.18 -26.99 -2.19
CA GLY A 254 5.54 -27.45 -0.96
C GLY A 254 4.38 -28.44 -1.14
N GLY A 255 4.04 -28.82 -2.38
CA GLY A 255 3.27 -30.04 -2.67
C GLY A 255 1.99 -30.16 -1.85
N ARG A 256 1.02 -29.29 -2.17
CA ARG A 256 -0.26 -29.00 -1.51
C ARG A 256 -0.21 -27.65 -0.81
N ILE A 257 -1.04 -26.76 -1.32
CA ILE A 257 -1.78 -25.81 -0.50
C ILE A 257 -2.43 -26.63 0.63
N ARG A 258 -1.73 -26.81 1.76
CA ARG A 258 -2.33 -27.24 3.02
C ARG A 258 -3.02 -26.01 3.58
N LEU A 259 -4.25 -25.79 3.13
CA LEU A 259 -5.23 -25.02 3.89
C LEU A 259 -5.45 -25.84 5.17
N THR A 260 -4.92 -25.33 6.28
CA THR A 260 -4.92 -25.92 7.65
C THR A 260 -3.82 -26.94 7.94
N ASP A 261 -3.08 -26.66 9.01
CA ASP A 261 -2.58 -27.68 9.93
C ASP A 261 -3.03 -27.26 11.34
N SER A 262 -4.35 -27.27 11.54
CA SER A 262 -4.98 -27.15 12.87
C SER A 262 -4.76 -28.39 13.74
N GLU A 263 -3.97 -29.37 13.28
CA GLU A 263 -3.65 -30.62 13.99
C GLU A 263 -2.36 -30.56 14.82
N ARG A 264 -1.79 -29.37 15.05
CA ARG A 264 -0.69 -29.19 16.02
C ARG A 264 -1.00 -28.21 17.15
N ALA A 265 -2.26 -28.18 17.61
CA ALA A 265 -2.49 -27.79 19.00
C ALA A 265 -2.15 -29.00 19.88
N PRO A 266 -1.15 -28.93 20.77
CA PRO A 266 -1.01 -29.97 21.78
C PRO A 266 -2.26 -29.89 22.66
N LEU A 267 -3.07 -30.95 22.64
CA LEU A 267 -4.04 -31.21 23.70
C LEU A 267 -3.22 -31.47 24.97
N ILE A 268 -2.99 -30.42 25.75
CA ILE A 268 -2.48 -30.57 27.11
C ILE A 268 -3.65 -30.22 28.04
N ALA A 269 -3.88 -31.18 28.93
CA ALA A 269 -5.01 -31.38 29.82
C ALA A 269 -5.31 -30.24 30.79
#